data_AF-A0A7W0UJY7-F1
#
_entry.id   AF-A0A7W0UJY7-F1
#
_cell.length_a   1.000
_cell.length_b   1.000
_cell.length_c   1.000
_cell.angle_alpha   90.00
_cell.angle_beta   90.00
_cell.angle_gamma   90.00
#
_symmetry.space_group_name_H-M   'P 1'
#
loop_
_entity.id
_entity.type
_entity.pdbx_description
1 polymer ?
#
loop_
_entity_poly.entity_id
_entity_poly.type
_entity_poly.pdbx_seq_one_letter_code
_entity_poly.pdbx_strand_id
1 'polypeptide(L)'
;LAPFPMEIVRRAILLACPQGVCSACGNPRRRIVRRTMEVDSSRPQAKRAMELAEQAGLTSAHIAAIQATGVSDAGKALKVQNGTGRNAAEVKRLAAEAKEVLGGYFREFTFARRETAGWTRCECKADHVPGVVLDPFMGTGTTLTTALGMGRSAVGVDLAAFPT
;
A
#
# COMPACT_ATOMS: atom_id res chain seq x y z
N LEU A 1 14.51 -8.15 33.35
CA LEU A 1 14.47 -7.98 31.88
C LEU A 1 13.05 -8.27 31.40
N ALA A 2 12.49 -7.45 30.53
CA ALA A 2 11.17 -7.67 29.92
C ALA A 2 11.24 -7.59 28.37
N PRO A 3 12.01 -8.47 27.71
CA PRO A 3 12.06 -8.50 26.25
C PRO A 3 10.74 -9.03 25.70
N PHE A 4 10.36 -8.56 24.52
CA PHE A 4 9.17 -9.03 23.81
C PHE A 4 9.45 -9.13 22.30
N PRO A 5 8.60 -9.82 21.52
CA PRO A 5 8.86 -10.01 20.09
C PRO A 5 8.87 -8.68 19.32
N MET A 6 9.94 -8.45 18.54
CA MET A 6 10.10 -7.26 17.68
C MET A 6 8.92 -7.07 16.70
N GLU A 7 8.25 -8.15 16.31
CA GLU A 7 7.10 -8.10 15.40
C GLU A 7 5.91 -7.32 16.01
N ILE A 8 5.71 -7.41 17.34
CA ILE A 8 4.65 -6.65 18.02
C ILE A 8 4.96 -5.15 17.94
N VAL A 9 6.21 -4.76 18.23
CA VAL A 9 6.67 -3.37 18.09
C VAL A 9 6.51 -2.90 16.66
N ARG A 10 6.94 -3.70 15.67
CA ARG A 10 6.89 -3.33 14.25
C ARG A 10 5.47 -2.97 13.83
N ARG A 11 4.47 -3.77 14.24
CA ARG A 11 3.06 -3.50 13.95
C ARG A 11 2.58 -2.21 14.60
N ALA A 12 2.92 -1.98 15.86
CA ALA A 12 2.58 -0.75 16.57
C ALA A 12 3.19 0.51 15.91
N ILE A 13 4.47 0.45 15.55
CA ILE A 13 5.17 1.56 14.87
C ILE A 13 4.57 1.81 13.48
N LEU A 14 4.29 0.77 12.70
CA LEU A 14 3.67 0.93 11.37
C LEU A 14 2.28 1.58 11.46
N LEU A 15 1.53 1.30 12.52
CA LEU A 15 0.20 1.85 12.75
C LEU A 15 0.25 3.32 13.20
N ALA A 16 1.13 3.65 14.16
CA ALA A 16 1.03 4.89 14.92
C ALA A 16 2.14 5.91 14.64
N CYS A 17 3.31 5.49 14.12
CA CYS A 17 4.45 6.38 13.95
C CYS A 17 4.75 6.62 12.45
N PRO A 18 4.62 7.87 11.95
CA PRO A 18 4.96 8.18 10.57
C PRO A 18 6.45 7.89 10.31
N GLN A 19 6.80 7.55 9.06
CA GLN A 19 8.22 7.38 8.72
C GLN A 19 9.02 8.67 8.87
N GLY A 20 8.38 9.82 8.65
CA GLY A 20 8.99 11.11 8.85
C GLY A 20 7.96 12.22 8.93
N VAL A 21 8.38 13.33 9.53
CA VAL A 21 7.58 14.53 9.73
C VAL A 21 8.34 15.74 9.18
N CYS A 22 7.61 16.78 8.76
CA CYS A 22 8.21 18.06 8.37
C CYS A 22 9.00 18.65 9.53
N SER A 23 10.25 19.06 9.32
CA SER A 23 11.10 19.65 10.35
C SER A 23 10.60 21.01 10.85
N ALA A 24 9.79 21.73 10.05
CA ALA A 24 9.25 23.03 10.42
C ALA A 24 7.90 22.96 11.16
N CYS A 25 7.00 22.05 10.79
CA CYS A 25 5.61 22.04 11.30
C CYS A 25 5.14 20.70 11.86
N GLY A 26 5.97 19.65 11.81
CA GLY A 26 5.62 18.33 12.36
C GLY A 26 4.60 17.52 11.56
N ASN A 27 4.08 18.04 10.44
CA ASN A 27 3.12 17.30 9.62
C ASN A 27 3.71 15.99 9.08
N PRO A 28 3.00 14.85 9.19
CA PRO A 28 3.52 13.57 8.75
C PRO A 28 3.51 13.45 7.24
N ARG A 29 4.60 12.92 6.67
CA ARG A 29 4.64 12.57 5.25
C ARG A 29 3.81 11.30 5.00
N ARG A 30 3.02 11.31 3.94
CA ARG A 30 2.18 10.18 3.53
C ARG A 30 2.75 9.53 2.29
N ARG A 31 2.61 8.20 2.23
CA ARG A 31 3.01 7.40 1.08
C ARG A 31 2.07 7.69 -0.09
N ILE A 32 2.63 8.10 -1.23
CA ILE A 32 1.87 8.20 -2.47
C ILE A 32 1.87 6.82 -3.11
N VAL A 33 0.68 6.28 -3.32
CA VAL A 33 0.50 4.93 -3.86
C VAL A 33 -0.04 5.02 -5.27
N ARG A 34 0.58 4.30 -6.20
CA ARG A 34 0.14 4.16 -7.59
C ARG A 34 -0.38 2.75 -7.81
N ARG A 35 -1.49 2.64 -8.54
CA ARG A 35 -2.00 1.36 -9.04
C ARG A 35 -1.22 0.97 -10.29
N THR A 36 -0.70 -0.24 -10.36
CA THR A 36 -0.03 -0.75 -11.56
C THR A 36 -0.98 -1.58 -12.42
N MET A 37 -0.49 -2.08 -13.55
CA MET A 37 -1.17 -3.09 -14.36
C MET A 37 -0.76 -4.52 -13.97
N GLU A 38 0.16 -4.66 -13.02
CA GLU A 38 0.74 -5.94 -12.64
C GLU A 38 -0.20 -6.72 -11.72
N VAL A 39 -0.33 -8.01 -12.01
CA VAL A 39 -0.99 -8.98 -11.14
C VAL A 39 0.08 -9.64 -10.26
N ASP A 40 -0.27 -9.95 -9.01
CA ASP A 40 0.64 -10.63 -8.08
C ASP A 40 0.87 -12.10 -8.50
N SER A 41 1.91 -12.32 -9.30
CA SER A 41 2.28 -13.64 -9.80
C SER A 41 2.77 -14.62 -8.73
N SER A 42 2.95 -14.19 -7.47
CA SER A 42 3.25 -15.11 -6.38
C SER A 42 2.05 -16.02 -6.04
N ARG A 43 0.83 -15.59 -6.40
CA ARG A 43 -0.41 -16.33 -6.12
C ARG A 43 -0.71 -17.31 -7.26
N PRO A 44 -0.94 -18.62 -6.98
CA PRO A 44 -1.26 -19.60 -8.03
C PRO A 44 -2.49 -19.22 -8.87
N GLN A 45 -3.51 -18.61 -8.25
CA GLN A 45 -4.72 -18.17 -8.96
C GLN A 45 -4.43 -17.03 -9.93
N ALA A 46 -3.53 -16.11 -9.57
CA ALA A 46 -3.11 -15.03 -10.45
C ALA A 46 -2.32 -15.54 -11.65
N LYS A 47 -1.43 -16.53 -11.46
CA LYS A 47 -0.73 -17.20 -12.57
C LYS A 47 -1.74 -17.80 -13.56
N ARG A 48 -2.72 -18.54 -13.04
CA ARG A 48 -3.77 -19.13 -13.88
C ARG A 48 -4.61 -18.08 -14.60
N ALA A 49 -4.92 -16.97 -13.93
CA ALA A 49 -5.65 -15.85 -14.55
C ALA A 49 -4.87 -15.23 -15.72
N MET A 50 -3.55 -15.05 -15.56
CA MET A 50 -2.67 -14.54 -16.62
C MET A 50 -2.58 -15.49 -17.81
N GLU A 51 -2.45 -16.81 -17.58
CA GLU A 51 -2.46 -17.82 -18.66
C GLU A 51 -3.76 -17.79 -19.46
N LEU A 52 -4.91 -17.72 -18.78
CA LEU A 52 -6.23 -17.66 -19.44
C LEU A 52 -6.39 -16.36 -20.24
N ALA A 53 -5.93 -15.23 -19.68
CA ALA A 53 -5.96 -13.95 -20.36
C ALA A 53 -5.09 -13.96 -21.63
N GLU A 54 -3.90 -14.56 -21.55
CA GLU A 54 -2.98 -14.71 -22.68
C GLU A 54 -3.58 -15.63 -23.77
N GLN A 55 -4.08 -16.81 -23.38
CA GLN A 55 -4.71 -17.77 -24.30
C GLN A 55 -5.92 -17.19 -25.05
N ALA A 56 -6.69 -16.33 -24.38
CA ALA A 56 -7.84 -15.65 -24.96
C ALA A 56 -7.49 -14.32 -25.68
N GLY A 57 -6.22 -13.92 -25.70
CA GLY A 57 -5.78 -12.68 -26.35
C GLY A 57 -6.31 -11.40 -25.69
N LEU A 58 -6.55 -11.41 -24.38
CA LEU A 58 -7.01 -10.22 -23.65
C LEU A 58 -5.93 -9.14 -23.67
N THR A 59 -6.30 -7.97 -24.19
CA THR A 59 -5.38 -6.82 -24.33
C THR A 59 -5.22 -6.03 -23.02
N SER A 60 -4.22 -5.14 -22.98
CA SER A 60 -4.07 -4.16 -21.90
C SER A 60 -5.32 -3.30 -21.67
N ALA A 61 -6.13 -3.07 -22.72
CA ALA A 61 -7.41 -2.36 -22.61
C ALA A 61 -8.45 -3.17 -21.83
N HIS A 62 -8.49 -4.49 -22.01
CA HIS A 62 -9.35 -5.37 -21.19
C HIS A 62 -8.92 -5.33 -19.73
N ILE A 63 -7.63 -5.44 -19.44
CA ILE A 63 -7.13 -5.39 -18.06
C ILE A 63 -7.43 -4.03 -17.42
N ALA A 64 -7.26 -2.94 -18.16
CA ALA A 64 -7.61 -1.60 -17.69
C ALA A 64 -9.11 -1.47 -17.40
N ALA A 65 -9.95 -2.08 -18.24
CA ALA A 65 -11.39 -2.13 -18.04
C ALA A 65 -11.78 -2.91 -16.78
N ILE A 66 -11.20 -4.09 -16.54
CA ILE A 66 -11.42 -4.89 -15.32
C ILE A 66 -11.06 -4.08 -14.06
N GLN A 67 -9.91 -3.41 -14.09
CA GLN A 67 -9.45 -2.58 -12.97
C GLN A 67 -10.31 -1.33 -12.78
N ALA A 68 -10.86 -0.78 -13.85
CA ALA A 68 -11.80 0.32 -13.78
C ALA A 68 -13.10 -0.15 -13.14
N THR A 69 -13.67 -1.30 -13.51
CA THR A 69 -14.93 -1.78 -12.92
C THR A 69 -14.81 -2.15 -11.44
N GLY A 70 -13.67 -2.69 -11.03
CA GLY A 70 -13.40 -3.09 -9.64
C GLY A 70 -14.05 -4.41 -9.23
N VAL A 71 -14.03 -4.70 -7.92
CA VAL A 71 -14.42 -6.01 -7.34
C VAL A 71 -15.94 -6.23 -7.27
N SER A 72 -16.74 -5.17 -7.34
CA SER A 72 -18.20 -5.24 -7.22
C SER A 72 -18.88 -5.10 -8.58
N ASP A 73 -19.90 -5.93 -8.85
CA ASP A 73 -20.77 -5.82 -10.04
C ASP A 73 -21.44 -4.44 -10.17
N ALA A 74 -21.64 -3.75 -9.03
CA ALA A 74 -21.97 -2.33 -8.99
C ALA A 74 -20.69 -1.49 -9.12
N GLY A 75 -20.26 -1.20 -10.35
CA GLY A 75 -19.09 -0.37 -10.63
C GLY A 75 -19.18 1.03 -10.00
N LYS A 76 -18.73 1.18 -8.74
CA LYS A 76 -18.59 2.49 -8.06
C LYS A 76 -17.60 3.42 -8.76
N ALA A 77 -16.81 2.90 -9.69
CA ALA A 77 -15.85 3.66 -10.49
C ALA A 77 -16.46 4.43 -11.68
N LEU A 78 -17.77 4.35 -11.91
CA LEU A 78 -18.46 5.21 -12.89
C LEU A 78 -18.46 6.71 -12.52
N LYS A 79 -17.89 7.08 -11.37
CA LYS A 79 -17.74 8.47 -10.92
C LYS A 79 -16.28 8.94 -10.95
N VAL A 80 -15.67 9.05 -12.14
CA VAL A 80 -14.58 10.03 -12.37
C VAL A 80 -14.81 10.67 -13.74
N GLN A 81 -14.87 12.00 -13.72
CA GLN A 81 -15.31 12.90 -14.80
C GLN A 81 -14.24 13.05 -15.90
N ASN A 82 -14.69 13.02 -17.17
CA ASN A 82 -14.55 14.08 -18.17
C ASN A 82 -14.86 13.52 -19.58
N GLY A 83 -15.85 14.08 -20.27
CA GLY A 83 -16.02 13.99 -21.73
C GLY A 83 -16.64 12.69 -22.27
N THR A 84 -17.91 12.78 -22.69
CA THR A 84 -18.66 11.79 -23.51
C THR A 84 -18.79 10.37 -22.93
N GLY A 85 -20.01 9.94 -22.62
CA GLY A 85 -20.33 8.60 -22.09
C GLY A 85 -19.92 7.40 -22.96
N ARG A 86 -19.29 7.62 -24.12
CA ARG A 86 -18.74 6.58 -25.01
C ARG A 86 -17.62 5.78 -24.32
N ASN A 87 -16.74 6.45 -23.57
CA ASN A 87 -15.65 5.77 -22.86
C ASN A 87 -16.18 4.81 -21.78
N ALA A 88 -17.32 5.13 -21.16
CA ALA A 88 -17.92 4.26 -20.14
C ALA A 88 -18.58 3.01 -20.75
N ALA A 89 -19.17 3.10 -21.94
CA ALA A 89 -19.76 1.97 -22.63
C ALA A 89 -18.68 0.98 -23.10
N GLU A 90 -17.58 1.50 -23.65
CA GLU A 90 -16.46 0.69 -24.10
C GLU A 90 -15.77 -0.04 -22.94
N VAL A 91 -15.54 0.65 -21.82
CA VAL A 91 -15.00 0.03 -20.60
C VAL A 91 -15.91 -1.10 -20.10
N LYS A 92 -17.24 -0.91 -20.12
CA LYS A 92 -18.18 -1.97 -19.73
C LYS A 92 -18.11 -3.17 -20.68
N ARG A 93 -18.04 -2.92 -21.98
CA ARG A 93 -17.94 -3.97 -23.01
C ARG A 93 -16.69 -4.81 -22.83
N LEU A 94 -15.53 -4.17 -22.77
CA LEU A 94 -14.23 -4.85 -22.58
C LEU A 94 -14.17 -5.63 -21.25
N ALA A 95 -14.74 -5.08 -20.17
CA ALA A 95 -14.82 -5.79 -18.89
C ALA A 95 -15.76 -7.02 -18.97
N ALA A 96 -16.88 -6.93 -19.71
CA ALA A 96 -17.79 -8.05 -19.91
C ALA A 96 -17.13 -9.17 -20.74
N GLU A 97 -16.49 -8.81 -21.86
CA GLU A 97 -15.71 -9.74 -22.71
C GLU A 97 -14.65 -10.47 -21.86
N ALA A 98 -13.91 -9.75 -21.03
CA ALA A 98 -12.94 -10.36 -20.12
C ALA A 98 -13.59 -11.25 -19.04
N LYS A 99 -14.79 -10.90 -18.54
CA LYS A 99 -15.50 -11.68 -17.52
C LYS A 99 -16.01 -13.02 -18.06
N GLU A 100 -16.45 -13.07 -19.32
CA GLU A 100 -16.85 -14.32 -19.97
C GLU A 100 -15.69 -15.31 -20.08
N VAL A 101 -14.49 -14.81 -20.41
CA VAL A 101 -13.28 -15.63 -20.52
C VAL A 101 -12.77 -16.07 -19.14
N LEU A 102 -12.63 -15.12 -18.22
CA LEU A 102 -11.91 -15.34 -16.97
C LEU A 102 -12.78 -15.98 -15.87
N GLY A 103 -14.10 -15.83 -15.95
CA GLY A 103 -15.02 -16.28 -14.89
C GLY A 103 -14.59 -15.79 -13.51
N GLY A 104 -14.39 -16.71 -12.56
CA GLY A 104 -13.92 -16.38 -11.20
C GLY A 104 -12.52 -15.75 -11.15
N TYR A 105 -11.66 -16.02 -12.14
CA TYR A 105 -10.31 -15.44 -12.22
C TYR A 105 -10.31 -13.95 -12.57
N PHE A 106 -11.44 -13.39 -13.01
CA PHE A 106 -11.61 -11.95 -13.24
C PHE A 106 -11.13 -11.12 -12.05
N ARG A 107 -11.40 -11.61 -10.83
CA ARG A 107 -11.06 -10.91 -9.59
C ARG A 107 -9.55 -10.70 -9.41
N GLU A 108 -8.71 -11.57 -9.98
CA GLU A 108 -7.25 -11.44 -9.85
C GLU A 108 -6.73 -10.17 -10.53
N PHE A 109 -7.37 -9.73 -11.62
CA PHE A 109 -7.03 -8.48 -12.30
C PHE A 109 -7.64 -7.24 -11.63
N THR A 110 -8.60 -7.40 -10.71
CA THR A 110 -9.16 -6.27 -9.93
C THR A 110 -8.25 -5.84 -8.78
N PHE A 111 -7.38 -6.73 -8.31
CA PHE A 111 -6.42 -6.48 -7.23
C PHE A 111 -5.04 -6.13 -7.77
N ALA A 112 -4.97 -5.11 -8.62
CA ALA A 112 -3.71 -4.70 -9.20
C ALA A 112 -2.70 -4.32 -8.10
N ARG A 113 -1.44 -4.73 -8.31
CA ARG A 113 -0.36 -4.45 -7.38
C ARG A 113 -0.26 -2.93 -7.17
N ARG A 114 -0.08 -2.56 -5.91
CA ARG A 114 0.10 -1.16 -5.50
C ARG A 114 1.56 -0.92 -5.20
N GLU A 115 2.13 0.10 -5.82
CA GLU A 115 3.51 0.49 -5.63
C GLU A 115 3.62 1.83 -4.93
N THR A 116 4.73 2.02 -4.23
CA THR A 116 5.09 3.32 -3.67
C THR A 116 5.63 4.19 -4.79
N ALA A 117 4.86 5.20 -5.21
CA ALA A 117 5.29 6.14 -6.23
C ALA A 117 6.11 7.31 -5.65
N GLY A 118 6.08 7.49 -4.33
CA GLY A 118 6.83 8.52 -3.64
C GLY A 118 6.21 8.89 -2.30
N TRP A 119 6.54 10.09 -1.82
CA TRP A 119 6.07 10.64 -0.55
C TRP A 119 5.55 12.05 -0.77
N THR A 120 4.50 12.43 -0.03
CA THR A 120 3.97 13.79 -0.05
C THR A 120 5.02 14.78 0.44
N ARG A 121 5.02 16.00 -0.14
CA ARG A 121 5.80 17.13 0.38
C ARG A 121 4.89 18.05 1.19
N CYS A 122 5.43 18.61 2.26
CA CYS A 122 4.76 19.66 3.02
C CYS A 122 4.90 21.01 2.30
N GLU A 123 3.91 21.89 2.44
CA GLU A 123 3.92 23.25 1.89
C GLU A 123 5.05 24.12 2.45
N CYS A 124 5.54 23.81 3.66
CA CYS A 124 6.70 24.47 4.25
C CYS A 124 7.99 24.29 3.42
N LYS A 125 8.03 23.30 2.51
CA LYS A 125 9.22 22.93 1.70
C LYS A 125 10.49 22.64 2.52
N ALA A 126 10.35 22.44 3.82
CA ALA A 126 11.43 22.05 4.70
C ALA A 126 11.77 20.56 4.55
N ASP A 127 12.93 20.19 5.07
CA ASP A 127 13.36 18.79 5.15
C ASP A 127 12.44 17.96 6.05
N HIS A 128 12.56 16.64 5.93
CA HIS A 128 11.83 15.71 6.78
C HIS A 128 12.79 15.04 7.74
N VAL A 129 12.41 15.01 9.01
CA VAL A 129 13.10 14.25 10.05
C VAL A 129 12.35 12.95 10.35
N PRO A 130 13.02 11.90 10.84
CA PRO A 130 12.35 10.65 11.22
C PRO A 130 11.24 10.87 12.25
N GLY A 131 10.19 10.06 12.18
CA GLY A 131 9.22 9.99 13.28
C GLY A 131 9.90 9.52 14.57
N VAL A 132 9.41 9.98 15.72
CA VAL A 132 9.98 9.64 17.03
C VAL A 132 9.08 8.62 17.72
N VAL A 133 9.68 7.56 18.25
CA VAL A 133 9.03 6.59 19.14
C VAL A 133 9.53 6.83 20.56
N LEU A 134 8.60 7.04 21.49
CA LEU A 134 8.88 7.14 22.93
C LEU A 134 8.51 5.82 23.60
N ASP A 135 9.46 5.23 24.31
CA ASP A 135 9.22 4.13 25.24
C ASP A 135 9.57 4.59 26.67
N PRO A 136 8.58 4.91 27.52
CA PRO A 136 8.83 5.41 28.87
C PRO A 136 9.31 4.32 29.84
N PHE A 137 9.29 3.04 29.43
CA PHE A 137 9.73 1.89 30.23
C PHE A 137 10.51 0.93 29.35
N MET A 138 11.63 1.42 28.79
CA MET A 138 12.30 0.75 27.69
C MET A 138 12.89 -0.61 28.02
N GLY A 139 13.19 -0.89 29.29
CA GLY A 139 13.77 -2.14 29.76
C GLY A 139 15.00 -2.53 28.95
N THR A 140 14.90 -3.64 28.23
CA THR A 140 15.98 -4.18 27.39
C THR A 140 16.14 -3.48 26.04
N GLY A 141 15.34 -2.45 25.76
CA GLY A 141 15.44 -1.62 24.56
C GLY A 141 14.80 -2.21 23.30
N THR A 142 13.94 -3.24 23.40
CA THR A 142 13.30 -3.88 22.23
C THR A 142 12.59 -2.86 21.35
N THR A 143 11.85 -1.91 21.95
CA THR A 143 11.15 -0.85 21.22
C THR A 143 12.12 0.05 20.45
N LEU A 144 13.19 0.49 21.11
CA LEU A 144 14.19 1.39 20.54
C LEU A 144 14.91 0.74 19.37
N THR A 145 15.45 -0.46 19.57
CA THR A 145 16.15 -1.21 18.53
C THR A 145 15.25 -1.43 17.31
N THR A 146 13.98 -1.78 17.53
CA THR A 146 13.04 -1.97 16.43
C THR A 146 12.73 -0.65 15.72
N ALA A 147 12.50 0.45 16.45
CA ALA A 147 12.24 1.77 15.86
C ALA A 147 13.42 2.25 15.01
N LEU A 148 14.64 2.15 15.53
CA LEU A 148 15.88 2.50 14.82
C LEU A 148 16.05 1.63 13.56
N GLY A 149 15.85 0.31 13.67
CA GLY A 149 15.90 -0.61 12.53
C GLY A 149 14.83 -0.33 11.46
N MET A 150 13.73 0.32 11.84
CA MET A 150 12.69 0.79 10.93
C MET A 150 12.94 2.21 10.40
N GLY A 151 14.08 2.84 10.72
CA GLY A 151 14.42 4.20 10.28
C GLY A 151 13.67 5.31 11.01
N ARG A 152 13.23 5.07 12.26
CA ARG A 152 12.66 6.09 13.16
C ARG A 152 13.72 6.54 14.17
N SER A 153 13.51 7.70 14.76
CA SER A 153 14.21 8.09 15.99
C SER A 153 13.54 7.43 17.19
N ALA A 154 14.30 7.18 18.26
CA ALA A 154 13.79 6.55 19.47
C ALA A 154 14.28 7.27 20.72
N VAL A 155 13.39 7.42 21.69
CA VAL A 155 13.69 7.92 23.03
C VAL A 155 13.20 6.87 24.01
N GLY A 156 14.06 6.48 24.93
CA GLY A 156 13.79 5.43 25.92
C GLY A 156 14.11 5.94 27.31
N VAL A 157 13.23 5.63 28.25
CA VAL A 157 13.44 5.92 29.66
C VAL A 157 13.33 4.61 30.42
N ASP A 158 14.26 4.37 31.33
CA ASP A 158 14.15 3.30 32.32
C ASP A 158 14.77 3.79 33.64
N LEU A 159 14.31 3.23 34.75
CA LEU A 159 14.87 3.52 36.07
C LEU A 159 16.13 2.70 36.34
N ALA A 160 16.25 1.53 35.71
CA ALA A 160 17.45 0.72 35.82
C ALA A 160 18.61 1.42 35.11
N ALA A 161 19.72 1.59 35.83
CA ALA A 161 20.97 1.99 35.21
C ALA A 161 21.37 0.94 34.15
N PHE A 162 21.93 1.39 33.02
CA PHE A 162 22.55 0.48 32.06
C PHE A 162 23.59 -0.38 32.79
N PRO A 163 23.56 -1.72 32.69
CA PRO A 163 24.67 -2.52 33.16
C PRO A 163 25.91 -2.09 32.37
N THR A 164 26.89 -1.54 33.08
CA THR A 164 28.25 -1.26 32.58
C THR A 164 28.91 -2.54 32.10
#